data_AF-A0A7K2YQ38-F1
#
_entry.id   AF-A0A7K2YQ38-F1
#
_cell.length_a   1.000
_cell.length_b   1.000
_cell.length_c   1.000
_cell.angle_alpha   90.00
_cell.angle_beta   90.00
_cell.angle_gamma   90.00
#
_symmetry.space_group_name_H-M   'P 1'
#
loop_
_entity.id
_entity.type
_entity.pdbx_description
1 polymer ?
#
loop_
_entity_poly.entity_id
_entity_poly.type
_entity_poly.pdbx_seq_one_letter_code
_entity_poly.pdbx_strand_id
1 'polypeptide(L)'
;MLDALEFAQLAGFVTYPGPDRAQFAHALVRDALYEDIPRPRRARWHAAAAETIERLHPSDVAALAYHFGRAESRSTAARAGRYARAAAEQA
;
A
#
# COMPACT_ATOMS: atom_id res chain seq x y z
N MET A 1 7.15 -16.36 21.65
CA MET A 1 6.78 -14.98 21.29
C MET A 1 5.93 -15.11 20.04
N LEU A 2 4.62 -14.79 20.10
CA LEU A 2 3.76 -14.84 18.92
C LEU A 2 4.27 -13.81 17.90
N ASP A 3 4.24 -14.16 16.61
CA ASP A 3 4.47 -13.17 15.56
C ASP A 3 3.40 -12.07 15.70
N ALA A 4 3.77 -10.80 15.50
CA ALA A 4 2.83 -9.68 15.57
C ALA A 4 1.63 -9.88 14.63
N LEU A 5 1.83 -10.61 13.52
CA LEU A 5 0.78 -10.94 12.57
C LEU A 5 -0.20 -12.00 13.12
N GLU A 6 0.31 -13.01 13.83
CA GLU A 6 -0.50 -14.03 14.50
C GLU A 6 -1.33 -13.40 15.64
N PHE A 7 -0.74 -12.47 16.40
CA PHE A 7 -1.49 -11.69 17.39
C PHE A 7 -2.58 -10.84 16.73
N ALA A 8 -2.27 -10.14 15.64
CA ALA A 8 -3.25 -9.33 14.91
C ALA A 8 -4.41 -10.18 14.35
N GLN A 9 -4.14 -11.43 13.99
CA GLN A 9 -5.18 -12.38 13.60
C GLN A 9 -6.07 -12.78 14.78
N LEU A 10 -5.46 -13.20 15.90
CA LEU A 10 -6.18 -13.60 17.11
C LEU A 10 -7.02 -12.45 17.70
N ALA A 11 -6.52 -11.22 17.59
CA ALA A 11 -7.22 -10.01 17.99
C ALA A 11 -8.31 -9.56 17.00
N GLY A 12 -8.45 -10.23 15.85
CA GLY A 12 -9.46 -9.90 14.83
C GLY A 12 -9.15 -8.65 14.01
N PHE A 13 -7.91 -8.18 13.97
CA PHE A 13 -7.50 -7.03 13.16
C PHE A 13 -7.15 -7.41 11.72
N VAL A 14 -6.63 -8.62 11.50
CA VAL A 14 -6.21 -9.12 10.19
C VAL A 14 -6.89 -10.47 9.92
N THR A 15 -7.25 -10.70 8.66
CA THR A 15 -7.74 -11.98 8.15
C THR A 15 -6.90 -12.45 6.97
N TYR A 16 -6.91 -13.75 6.71
CA TYR A 16 -6.15 -14.39 5.63
C TYR A 16 -7.10 -15.09 4.67
N PRO A 17 -7.59 -14.41 3.61
CA PRO A 17 -8.54 -14.99 2.68
C PRO A 17 -7.91 -16.05 1.75
N GLY A 18 -6.60 -16.28 1.82
CA GLY A 18 -5.91 -17.33 1.08
C GLY A 18 -4.42 -17.37 1.42
N PRO A 19 -3.68 -18.36 0.87
CA PRO A 19 -2.23 -18.43 1.02
C PRO A 19 -1.59 -17.12 0.56
N ASP A 20 -0.64 -16.60 1.34
CA ASP A 20 0.11 -15.36 1.07
C ASP A 20 -0.75 -14.08 0.93
N ARG A 21 -2.03 -14.12 1.32
CA ARG A 21 -2.91 -12.94 1.31
C ARG A 21 -3.28 -12.56 2.73
N ALA A 22 -3.04 -11.30 3.07
CA ALA A 22 -3.52 -10.69 4.30
C ALA A 22 -4.38 -9.46 3.99
N GLN A 23 -5.44 -9.28 4.76
CA GLN A 23 -6.29 -8.09 4.69
C GLN A 23 -6.71 -7.66 6.10
N PHE A 24 -6.94 -6.36 6.31
CA PHE A 24 -7.58 -5.91 7.53
C PHE A 24 -9.01 -6.47 7.61
N ALA A 25 -9.43 -6.89 8.80
CA ALA A 25 -10.79 -7.37 9.02
C ALA A 25 -11.83 -6.28 8.74
N HIS A 26 -11.49 -5.02 9.02
CA HIS A 26 -12.35 -3.85 8.83
C HIS A 26 -11.59 -2.65 8.27
N ALA A 27 -12.26 -1.87 7.43
CA ALA A 27 -11.71 -0.62 6.89
C ALA A 27 -11.35 0.39 8.00
N LEU A 28 -12.16 0.49 9.06
CA LEU A 28 -11.89 1.40 10.18
C LEU A 28 -10.60 1.05 10.94
N VAL A 29 -10.29 -0.25 11.12
CA VAL A 29 -9.02 -0.67 11.75
C VAL A 29 -7.83 -0.28 10.87
N ARG A 30 -7.93 -0.52 9.55
CA ARG A 30 -6.92 -0.06 8.59
C ARG A 30 -6.72 1.45 8.71
N ASP A 31 -7.80 2.21 8.70
CA ASP A 31 -7.75 3.67 8.63
C ASP A 31 -7.16 4.28 9.90
N ALA A 32 -7.59 3.83 11.08
CA ALA A 32 -7.03 4.25 12.36
C ALA A 32 -5.52 3.96 12.46
N LEU A 33 -5.11 2.72 12.16
CA LEU A 33 -3.70 2.33 12.18
C LEU A 33 -2.90 3.10 11.12
N TYR A 34 -3.49 3.33 9.95
CA TYR A 34 -2.83 4.05 8.88
C TYR A 34 -2.59 5.52 9.24
N GLU A 35 -3.55 6.17 9.90
CA GLU A 35 -3.47 7.55 10.36
C GLU A 35 -2.45 7.75 11.48
N ASP A 36 -2.29 6.76 12.37
CA ASP A 36 -1.30 6.74 13.45
C ASP A 36 0.16 6.65 12.94
N ILE A 37 0.37 6.24 11.68
CA ILE A 37 1.71 6.19 11.10
C ILE A 37 2.17 7.62 10.75
N PRO A 38 3.34 8.06 11.26
CA PRO A 38 3.90 9.36 10.91
C PRO A 38 4.01 9.55 9.40
N ARG A 39 3.63 10.74 8.90
CA ARG A 39 3.64 11.07 7.46
C ARG A 39 4.92 10.65 6.73
N PRO A 40 6.15 10.94 7.23
CA PRO A 40 7.37 10.53 6.54
C PRO A 40 7.53 9.02 6.41
N ARG A 41 7.04 8.25 7.40
CA ARG A 41 7.08 6.78 7.37
C ARG A 41 6.09 6.24 6.35
N ARG A 42 4.87 6.77 6.29
CA ARG A 42 3.88 6.38 5.26
C ARG A 42 4.38 6.65 3.84
N ALA A 43 4.97 7.82 3.62
CA ALA A 43 5.56 8.19 2.33
C ALA A 43 6.61 7.15 1.87
N ARG A 44 7.51 6.75 2.78
CA ARG A 44 8.53 5.71 2.50
C ARG A 44 7.92 4.35 2.22
N TRP A 45 6.90 3.95 2.99
CA TRP A 45 6.22 2.66 2.77
C TRP A 45 5.47 2.63 1.44
N HIS A 46 4.85 3.74 1.04
CA HIS A 46 4.23 3.86 -0.27
C HIS A 46 5.24 3.81 -1.42
N ALA A 47 6.40 4.46 -1.29
CA ALA A 47 7.47 4.33 -2.28
C ALA A 47 7.94 2.88 -2.42
N ALA A 48 8.21 2.19 -1.31
CA ALA A 48 8.68 0.81 -1.31
C ALA A 48 7.64 -0.18 -1.89
N ALA A 49 6.36 0.04 -1.59
CA ALA A 49 5.26 -0.72 -2.17
C ALA A 49 5.18 -0.48 -3.69
N ALA A 50 5.23 0.77 -4.13
CA ALA A 50 5.20 1.12 -5.55
C ALA A 50 6.37 0.50 -6.32
N GLU A 51 7.59 0.54 -5.78
CA GLU A 51 8.78 -0.07 -6.41
C GLU A 51 8.69 -1.59 -6.48
N THR A 52 8.03 -2.22 -5.50
CA THR A 52 7.80 -3.67 -5.52
C THR A 52 6.74 -4.05 -6.54
N ILE A 53 5.63 -3.29 -6.60
CA ILE A 53 4.59 -3.48 -7.62
C ILE A 53 5.15 -3.22 -9.01
N GLU A 54 5.96 -2.18 -9.20
CA GLU A 54 6.56 -1.83 -10.50
C GLU A 54 7.45 -2.98 -11.01
N ARG A 55 8.13 -3.69 -10.10
CA ARG A 55 8.96 -4.85 -10.42
C ARG A 55 8.17 -6.13 -10.68
N LEU A 56 7.13 -6.42 -9.88
CA LEU A 56 6.41 -7.70 -9.91
C LEU A 56 5.15 -7.68 -10.78
N HIS A 57 4.47 -6.53 -10.84
CA HIS A 57 3.18 -6.31 -11.50
C HIS A 57 3.16 -4.95 -12.22
N PRO A 58 4.05 -4.73 -13.22
CA PRO A 58 4.16 -3.43 -13.90
C PRO A 58 2.89 -2.98 -14.64
N SER A 59 1.96 -3.90 -14.91
CA SER A 59 0.68 -3.61 -15.56
C SER A 59 -0.40 -3.07 -14.60
N ASP A 60 -0.19 -3.15 -13.29
CA ASP A 60 -1.15 -2.62 -12.30
C ASP A 60 -0.96 -1.10 -12.15
N VAL A 61 -1.30 -0.36 -13.22
CA VAL A 61 -1.09 1.09 -13.30
C VAL A 61 -1.93 1.84 -12.26
N ALA A 62 -3.07 1.29 -11.85
CA ALA A 62 -3.92 1.88 -10.81
C ALA A 62 -3.24 1.83 -9.44
N ALA A 63 -2.69 0.66 -9.04
CA ALA A 63 -1.93 0.56 -7.80
C ALA A 63 -0.65 1.40 -7.84
N LEU A 64 0.03 1.44 -8.98
CA LEU A 64 1.23 2.27 -9.17
C LEU A 64 0.93 3.77 -9.06
N ALA A 65 -0.17 4.23 -9.65
CA ALA A 65 -0.63 5.62 -9.53
C ALA A 65 -0.91 5.99 -8.07
N TYR A 66 -1.66 5.12 -7.36
CA TYR A 66 -1.98 5.33 -5.96
C TYR A 66 -0.71 5.39 -5.09
N HIS A 67 0.17 4.41 -5.19
CA HIS A 67 1.32 4.32 -4.30
C HIS A 67 2.42 5.35 -4.61
N PHE A 68 2.76 5.60 -5.88
CA PHE A 68 3.71 6.68 -6.19
C PHE A 68 3.14 8.06 -5.86
N GLY A 69 1.83 8.27 -6.03
CA GLY A 69 1.15 9.50 -5.63
C GLY A 69 1.23 9.77 -4.12
N ARG A 70 1.04 8.72 -3.30
CA ARG A 70 1.08 8.80 -1.82
C ARG A 70 2.49 8.80 -1.23
N ALA A 71 3.52 8.58 -2.04
CA ALA A 71 4.92 8.69 -1.60
C ALA A 71 5.38 10.16 -1.46
N GLU A 72 4.71 11.11 -2.14
CA GLU A 72 4.84 12.56 -1.95
C GLU A 72 6.31 13.07 -1.86
N SER A 73 7.20 12.55 -2.70
CA SER A 73 8.62 12.93 -2.71
C SER A 73 9.06 13.43 -4.09
N ARG A 74 10.14 14.22 -4.13
CA ARG A 74 10.72 14.68 -5.41
C ARG A 74 11.20 13.52 -6.27
N SER A 75 11.68 12.42 -5.68
CA SER A 75 12.17 11.26 -6.44
C SER A 75 11.04 10.43 -7.04
N THR A 76 9.84 10.45 -6.46
CA THR A 76 8.67 9.71 -6.98
C THR A 76 7.76 10.54 -7.88
N ALA A 77 7.86 11.87 -7.86
CA ALA A 77 6.96 12.78 -8.57
C ALA A 77 6.77 12.46 -10.07
N ALA A 78 7.86 12.18 -10.80
CA ALA A 78 7.78 11.84 -12.22
C ALA A 78 7.02 10.52 -12.46
N ARG A 79 7.25 9.50 -11.62
CA ARG A 79 6.54 8.21 -11.71
C ARG A 79 5.07 8.39 -11.33
N ALA A 80 4.77 9.17 -10.30
CA ALA A 80 3.41 9.48 -9.88
C ALA A 80 2.59 10.10 -11.03
N GLY A 81 3.12 11.12 -11.70
CA GLY A 81 2.45 11.73 -12.85
C GLY A 81 2.27 10.76 -14.03
N ARG A 82 3.31 9.99 -14.36
CA ARG A 82 3.26 8.97 -15.43
C ARG A 82 2.16 7.94 -15.17
N TYR A 83 2.12 7.36 -13.98
CA TYR A 83 1.14 6.32 -13.65
C TYR A 83 -0.26 6.88 -13.44
N ALA A 84 -0.41 8.08 -12.89
CA ALA A 84 -1.72 8.74 -12.80
C ALA A 84 -2.33 8.94 -14.18
N ARG A 85 -1.54 9.38 -15.18
CA ARG A 85 -1.98 9.47 -16.56
C ARG A 85 -2.37 8.11 -17.13
N ALA A 86 -1.49 7.10 -16.99
CA ALA A 86 -1.76 5.77 -17.53
C ALA A 86 -3.01 5.12 -16.91
N ALA A 87 -3.24 5.31 -15.61
CA ALA A 87 -4.45 4.84 -14.94
C ALA A 87 -5.71 5.55 -15.44
N ALA A 88 -5.64 6.86 -15.70
CA ALA A 88 -6.75 7.61 -16.27
C ALA A 88 -7.10 7.19 -17.71
N GLU A 89 -6.11 6.77 -18.49
CA GLU A 89 -6.32 6.24 -19.86
C GLU A 89 -6.98 4.85 -19.88
N GLN A 90 -7.00 4.13 -18.75
CA GLN A 90 -7.57 2.78 -18.61
C GLN A 90 -8.93 2.74 -17.88
N ALA A 91 -9.41 3.88 -17.38
CA ALA A 91 -10.69 4.01 -16.69
C ALA A 91 -11.85 4.25 -17.66
#